data_AF-A0AAD5S9C2-F1
#
_entry.id   AF-A0AAD5S9C2-F1
#
_cell.length_a   1.000
_cell.length_b   1.000
_cell.length_c   1.000
_cell.angle_alpha   90.00
_cell.angle_beta   90.00
_cell.angle_gamma   90.00
#
_symmetry.space_group_name_H-M   'P 1'
#
loop_
_entity.id
_entity.type
_entity.pdbx_description
1 polymer ?
#
loop_
_entity_poly.entity_id
_entity_poly.type
_entity_poly.pdbx_seq_one_letter_code
_entity_poly.pdbx_strand_id
1 'polypeptide(L)'
;GGVEVFERVWSESVGVRGRLVKKGKKRKAGNGVEGGNGSDGALPFPFPRTPYAARWIDGRFGKSVMLPIPGLATSFLTQSVECDVMRPHPHPDYFPVILLSELLSRTEGPLYTAIRGQGYAYDATLHLSLWTGQLSFELNDSSEPYKAYVAFQDILDKLQNEEEFGRVCGDFELETARASVAYKYACGRSTGVGIVGSALRAVLRGYASLEEEEAHQAVLYRVTREDLKRVYEKYFRRFCDNSRLTIITTPPGKAVKRIREEFASGLGHSCLKFREIKLQDLAAGSTGSGSGGSKKGKGKPGKSSRDSGGRDVAGTAAAFPALIGTKELKDSREIEAFIDSVDTFLLDCDGVIWASYVVYDGVAETLDYLRSKGKRILFVTNNSTKSRPAYVKLFQSLGLNTSVDEIFSSAYAAAYYLSHNLHFPKSKKVYVIGMAGVKDELASEGIGSVGGQDDNDNLEDMADIGTIKDDPDVGAVLVGFDLNINYKKLAKAFTYLKSGEVEFLATNMDMADPGGGRIYPGLGLVFLESFGKWSDE
;
A
#
# COMPACT_ATOMS: atom_id res chain seq x y z
N GLY A 1 2.35 6.68 6.36
CA GLY A 1 2.96 8.03 6.41
C GLY A 1 3.15 8.61 5.02
N GLY A 2 4.40 8.90 4.62
CA GLY A 2 4.71 9.44 3.28
C GLY A 2 4.46 8.46 2.12
N VAL A 3 4.62 7.16 2.39
CA VAL A 3 4.39 6.07 1.42
C VAL A 3 2.90 5.91 1.05
N GLU A 4 1.99 5.87 2.01
CA GLU A 4 0.53 5.81 1.74
C GLU A 4 0.01 7.03 0.98
N VAL A 5 0.53 8.22 1.29
CA VAL A 5 0.17 9.43 0.56
C VAL A 5 0.73 9.33 -0.86
N PHE A 6 1.96 8.87 -1.04
CA PHE A 6 2.54 8.63 -2.36
C PHE A 6 1.75 7.60 -3.18
N GLU A 7 1.32 6.49 -2.59
CA GLU A 7 0.51 5.46 -3.26
C GLU A 7 -0.88 5.97 -3.68
N ARG A 8 -1.52 6.80 -2.84
CA ARG A 8 -2.80 7.44 -3.16
C ARG A 8 -2.69 8.47 -4.28
N VAL A 9 -1.60 9.21 -4.29
CA VAL A 9 -1.30 10.23 -5.30
C VAL A 9 -0.94 9.57 -6.62
N TRP A 10 -0.22 8.47 -6.54
CA TRP A 10 0.09 7.58 -7.65
C TRP A 10 -1.20 7.03 -8.26
N SER A 11 -2.08 6.40 -7.47
CA SER A 11 -3.33 5.81 -7.97
C SER A 11 -4.26 6.84 -8.63
N GLU A 12 -4.37 8.03 -8.07
CA GLU A 12 -5.20 9.10 -8.63
C GLU A 12 -4.56 9.79 -9.85
N SER A 13 -3.23 9.89 -9.91
CA SER A 13 -2.50 10.38 -11.08
C SER A 13 -2.58 9.39 -12.26
N VAL A 14 -2.60 8.09 -11.95
CA VAL A 14 -2.73 6.97 -12.91
C VAL A 14 -4.12 6.88 -13.55
N GLY A 15 -5.07 7.72 -13.13
CA GLY A 15 -6.38 7.76 -13.77
C GLY A 15 -7.15 6.46 -13.58
N VAL A 16 -7.25 5.98 -12.33
CA VAL A 16 -8.25 4.97 -11.94
C VAL A 16 -9.64 5.62 -12.01
N ARG A 17 -10.11 5.83 -13.24
CA ARG A 17 -11.52 5.77 -13.59
C ARG A 17 -11.59 4.71 -14.65
N GLY A 18 -12.29 3.62 -14.36
CA GLY A 18 -12.73 2.69 -15.39
C GLY A 18 -13.30 3.49 -16.54
N ARG A 19 -12.56 3.57 -17.66
CA ARG A 19 -13.16 3.95 -18.93
C ARG A 19 -14.10 2.81 -19.26
N LEU A 20 -15.36 2.99 -18.87
CA LEU A 20 -16.49 2.46 -19.60
C LEU A 20 -16.17 2.63 -21.08
N VAL A 21 -15.88 1.51 -21.74
CA VAL A 21 -15.78 1.43 -23.19
C VAL A 21 -17.08 2.03 -23.72
N LYS A 22 -17.00 3.22 -24.31
CA LYS A 22 -18.11 3.79 -25.07
C LYS A 22 -18.55 2.72 -26.07
N LYS A 23 -19.81 2.29 -25.97
CA LYS A 23 -20.50 1.41 -26.92
C LYS A 23 -20.04 1.70 -28.34
N GLY A 24 -19.21 0.82 -28.89
CA GLY A 24 -18.94 0.77 -30.31
C GLY A 24 -20.25 0.46 -31.04
N LYS A 25 -20.60 1.31 -32.01
CA LYS A 25 -21.73 1.11 -32.91
C LYS A 25 -21.70 -0.30 -33.50
N LYS A 26 -22.86 -0.97 -33.50
CA LYS A 26 -23.16 -2.18 -34.27
C LYS A 26 -22.58 -2.05 -35.69
N ARG A 27 -21.59 -2.87 -36.06
CA ARG A 27 -21.36 -3.25 -37.46
C ARG A 27 -22.00 -4.62 -37.67
N LYS A 28 -22.83 -4.67 -38.72
CA LYS A 28 -23.61 -5.83 -39.15
C LYS A 28 -22.71 -7.01 -39.51
N ALA A 29 -23.26 -8.20 -39.31
CA ALA A 29 -22.75 -9.49 -39.73
C ALA A 29 -22.41 -9.53 -41.23
N GLY A 30 -21.34 -10.25 -41.56
CA GLY A 30 -21.00 -10.75 -42.89
C GLY A 30 -20.28 -12.09 -42.73
N ASN A 31 -20.88 -13.14 -43.30
CA ASN A 31 -20.38 -14.52 -43.33
C ASN A 31 -19.05 -14.65 -44.09
N GLY A 32 -18.19 -15.57 -43.65
CA GLY A 32 -17.05 -16.10 -44.40
C GLY A 32 -16.34 -17.18 -43.58
N VAL A 33 -16.26 -18.39 -44.13
CA VAL A 33 -15.76 -19.64 -43.53
C VAL A 33 -14.25 -19.81 -43.81
N GLU A 34 -13.62 -20.75 -43.09
CA GLU A 34 -12.26 -21.32 -43.20
C GLU A 34 -11.16 -20.57 -42.45
N GLY A 35 -10.31 -21.14 -41.59
CA GLY A 35 -10.00 -22.53 -41.26
C GLY A 35 -8.60 -22.49 -40.63
N GLY A 36 -8.46 -22.77 -39.34
CA GLY A 36 -7.19 -22.70 -38.63
C GLY A 36 -7.27 -23.35 -37.26
N ASN A 37 -7.03 -24.65 -37.20
CA ASN A 37 -6.80 -25.39 -35.96
C ASN A 37 -5.49 -24.89 -35.32
N GLY A 38 -5.62 -24.11 -34.26
CA GLY A 38 -4.61 -23.88 -33.25
C GLY A 38 -5.37 -23.73 -31.94
N SER A 39 -5.05 -24.57 -30.97
CA SER A 39 -5.64 -24.58 -29.63
C SER A 39 -5.48 -23.22 -28.96
N ASP A 40 -6.47 -22.34 -29.10
CA ASP A 40 -6.68 -21.21 -28.20
C ASP A 40 -7.11 -21.78 -26.85
N GLY A 41 -6.11 -22.17 -26.07
CA GLY A 41 -6.26 -22.41 -24.65
C GLY A 41 -6.87 -21.15 -24.03
N ALA A 42 -8.16 -21.23 -23.70
CA ALA A 42 -8.85 -20.23 -22.92
C ALA A 42 -8.15 -20.11 -21.55
N LEU A 43 -7.17 -19.21 -21.48
CA LEU A 43 -6.46 -18.87 -20.25
C LEU A 43 -7.47 -18.29 -19.24
N PRO A 44 -7.62 -18.89 -18.05
CA PRO A 44 -8.52 -18.38 -17.04
C PRO A 44 -7.78 -17.31 -16.24
N PHE A 45 -7.96 -16.02 -16.55
CA PHE A 45 -7.77 -14.93 -15.58
C PHE A 45 -8.23 -13.60 -16.18
N PRO A 46 -9.17 -12.87 -15.54
CA PRO A 46 -9.68 -11.61 -16.06
C PRO A 46 -8.87 -10.42 -15.49
N PHE A 47 -7.55 -10.40 -15.70
CA PHE A 47 -6.79 -9.16 -15.52
C PHE A 47 -6.42 -8.57 -16.86
N PRO A 48 -6.36 -7.23 -16.99
CA PRO A 48 -5.85 -6.62 -18.18
C PRO A 48 -4.48 -7.24 -18.46
N ARG A 49 -4.42 -7.93 -19.60
CA ARG A 49 -3.22 -8.59 -20.12
C ARG A 49 -2.09 -7.61 -20.46
N THR A 50 -2.24 -6.34 -20.09
CA THR A 50 -1.30 -5.27 -20.39
C THR A 50 -0.94 -4.63 -19.06
N PRO A 51 0.34 -4.68 -18.64
CA PRO A 51 0.79 -3.92 -17.48
C PRO A 51 0.39 -2.45 -17.60
N TYR A 52 0.05 -1.80 -16.48
CA TYR A 52 -0.25 -0.37 -16.45
C TYR A 52 0.96 0.45 -16.89
N ALA A 53 1.05 0.76 -18.18
CA ALA A 53 2.15 1.55 -18.71
C ALA A 53 2.11 3.02 -18.23
N ALA A 54 3.25 3.71 -18.19
CA ALA A 54 3.32 5.13 -17.85
C ALA A 54 2.46 6.04 -18.78
N ARG A 55 2.04 5.52 -19.95
CA ARG A 55 1.08 6.16 -20.87
C ARG A 55 -0.36 6.27 -20.33
N TRP A 56 -0.70 5.56 -19.24
CA TRP A 56 -2.06 5.50 -18.70
C TRP A 56 -2.32 6.52 -17.58
N ILE A 57 -1.27 7.15 -17.05
CA ILE A 57 -1.37 8.37 -16.24
C ILE A 57 -1.95 9.45 -17.13
N ASP A 58 -3.21 9.76 -16.88
CA ASP A 58 -3.98 10.71 -17.67
C ASP A 58 -3.19 12.03 -17.75
N GLY A 59 -3.11 12.61 -18.95
CA GLY A 59 -2.53 13.93 -19.18
C GLY A 59 -3.20 15.05 -18.36
N ARG A 60 -4.17 14.71 -17.51
CA ARG A 60 -4.80 15.52 -16.49
C ARG A 60 -3.81 16.26 -15.60
N PHE A 61 -2.72 15.63 -15.16
CA PHE A 61 -1.75 16.25 -14.23
C PHE A 61 -0.35 16.47 -14.83
N GLY A 62 -0.05 15.86 -15.98
CA GLY A 62 1.24 15.98 -16.67
C GLY A 62 2.27 14.93 -16.20
N LYS A 63 3.44 14.90 -16.85
CA LYS A 63 4.50 13.89 -16.62
C LYS A 63 5.45 14.20 -15.46
N SER A 64 5.35 15.41 -14.90
CA SER A 64 6.19 15.87 -13.79
C SER A 64 5.30 16.49 -12.72
N VAL A 65 5.12 15.77 -11.63
CA VAL A 65 4.15 16.07 -10.58
C VAL A 65 4.89 16.33 -9.26
N MET A 66 4.52 17.40 -8.57
CA MET A 66 5.08 17.75 -7.26
C MET A 66 3.97 17.84 -6.22
N LEU A 67 4.21 17.20 -5.08
CA LEU A 67 3.27 17.14 -3.97
C LEU A 67 3.88 17.64 -2.66
N PRO A 68 3.46 18.84 -2.23
CA PRO A 68 3.74 19.32 -0.89
C PRO A 68 2.93 18.54 0.15
N ILE A 69 3.60 17.81 1.05
CA ILE A 69 2.95 17.04 2.13
C ILE A 69 3.37 17.63 3.49
N PRO A 70 2.42 18.17 4.28
CA PRO A 70 2.70 18.61 5.64
C PRO A 70 3.22 17.47 6.52
N GLY A 71 4.21 17.75 7.37
CA GLY A 71 4.81 16.76 8.27
C GLY A 71 6.04 16.04 7.72
N LEU A 72 6.33 16.16 6.42
CA LEU A 72 7.60 15.67 5.88
C LEU A 72 8.78 16.56 6.31
N ALA A 73 9.90 15.92 6.65
CA ALA A 73 11.18 16.59 6.89
C ALA A 73 12.05 16.65 5.62
N THR A 74 11.93 15.66 4.75
CA THR A 74 12.75 15.38 3.57
C THR A 74 11.86 15.18 2.35
N SER A 75 12.46 15.14 1.15
CA SER A 75 11.74 14.87 -0.10
C SER A 75 11.94 13.43 -0.56
N PHE A 76 10.95 12.88 -1.25
CA PHE A 76 11.02 11.57 -1.91
C PHE A 76 10.74 11.78 -3.39
N LEU A 77 11.48 11.09 -4.25
CA LEU A 77 11.31 11.21 -5.70
C LEU A 77 11.21 9.82 -6.30
N THR A 78 10.20 9.63 -7.14
CA THR A 78 10.04 8.41 -7.94
C THR A 78 9.95 8.80 -9.39
N GLN A 79 10.78 8.15 -10.21
CA GLN A 79 10.72 8.24 -11.65
C GLN A 79 10.39 6.86 -12.20
N SER A 80 9.46 6.77 -13.14
CA SER A 80 9.02 5.47 -13.68
C SER A 80 8.95 5.49 -15.20
N VAL A 81 9.38 4.39 -15.81
CA VAL A 81 9.33 4.15 -17.26
C VAL A 81 8.67 2.81 -17.53
N GLU A 82 8.04 2.68 -18.69
CA GLU A 82 7.45 1.42 -19.11
C GLU A 82 8.54 0.38 -19.41
N CYS A 83 8.37 -0.81 -18.84
CA CYS A 83 9.26 -1.95 -18.91
C CYS A 83 8.43 -3.24 -19.05
N ASP A 84 8.01 -3.54 -20.28
CA ASP A 84 7.29 -4.76 -20.58
C ASP A 84 8.29 -5.92 -20.73
N VAL A 85 8.58 -6.57 -19.61
CA VAL A 85 9.40 -7.80 -19.52
C VAL A 85 8.64 -8.96 -18.89
N MET A 86 7.31 -8.85 -18.87
CA MET A 86 6.43 -9.87 -18.31
C MET A 86 5.84 -10.76 -19.43
N ARG A 87 5.93 -10.36 -20.71
CA ARG A 87 5.31 -11.06 -21.84
C ARG A 87 6.17 -11.01 -23.11
N PRO A 88 6.27 -12.10 -23.89
CA PRO A 88 5.80 -13.46 -23.57
C PRO A 88 6.55 -14.04 -22.36
N HIS A 89 5.91 -14.97 -21.65
CA HIS A 89 6.54 -15.64 -20.50
C HIS A 89 7.20 -16.96 -20.95
N PRO A 90 8.43 -17.26 -20.50
CA PRO A 90 9.38 -16.36 -19.85
C PRO A 90 9.99 -15.32 -20.83
N HIS A 91 10.11 -14.07 -20.40
CA HIS A 91 10.68 -13.00 -21.25
C HIS A 91 12.21 -12.97 -21.13
N PRO A 92 12.95 -12.92 -22.25
CA PRO A 92 14.42 -12.95 -22.22
C PRO A 92 15.05 -11.77 -21.48
N ASP A 93 14.36 -10.62 -21.39
CA ASP A 93 14.90 -9.40 -20.79
C ASP A 93 14.63 -9.30 -19.28
N TYR A 94 13.87 -10.24 -18.70
CA TYR A 94 13.51 -10.19 -17.29
C TYR A 94 14.74 -10.20 -16.37
N PHE A 95 15.57 -11.24 -16.47
CA PHE A 95 16.79 -11.35 -15.65
C PHE A 95 17.83 -10.29 -15.99
N PRO A 96 18.09 -9.92 -17.27
CA PRO A 96 18.94 -8.79 -17.58
C PRO A 96 18.50 -7.46 -16.95
N VAL A 97 17.20 -7.15 -16.94
CA VAL A 97 16.67 -5.92 -16.29
C VAL A 97 16.86 -5.97 -14.77
N ILE A 98 16.55 -7.09 -14.13
CA ILE A 98 16.75 -7.28 -12.69
C ILE A 98 18.24 -7.14 -12.33
N LEU A 99 19.11 -7.77 -13.12
CA LEU A 99 20.55 -7.79 -12.86
C LEU A 99 21.18 -6.41 -13.05
N LEU A 100 20.81 -5.67 -14.10
CA LEU A 100 21.29 -4.30 -14.30
C LEU A 100 20.77 -3.36 -13.20
N SER A 101 19.51 -3.52 -12.76
CA SER A 101 18.97 -2.75 -11.63
C SER A 101 19.78 -2.99 -10.36
N GLU A 102 20.11 -4.26 -10.07
CA GLU A 102 20.93 -4.63 -8.92
C GLU A 102 22.35 -4.08 -9.01
N LEU A 103 22.99 -4.18 -10.19
CA LEU A 103 24.35 -3.66 -10.42
C LEU A 103 24.44 -2.16 -10.11
N LEU A 104 23.43 -1.39 -10.48
CA LEU A 104 23.39 0.05 -10.27
C LEU A 104 23.06 0.42 -8.82
N SER A 105 22.16 -0.32 -8.16
CA SER A 105 21.60 0.03 -6.85
C SER A 105 22.26 -0.62 -5.63
N ARG A 106 23.10 -1.64 -5.82
CA ARG A 106 23.77 -2.32 -4.71
C ARG A 106 24.62 -1.38 -3.84
N THR A 107 24.88 -1.79 -2.60
CA THR A 107 25.85 -1.12 -1.71
C THR A 107 27.20 -1.01 -2.40
N GLU A 108 27.83 0.17 -2.33
CA GLU A 108 29.06 0.52 -3.08
C GLU A 108 28.92 0.50 -4.61
N GLY A 109 27.70 0.33 -5.13
CA GLY A 109 27.38 0.47 -6.55
C GLY A 109 27.43 1.94 -7.02
N PRO A 110 27.23 2.17 -8.32
CA PRO A 110 27.24 3.50 -8.92
C PRO A 110 26.26 4.49 -8.25
N LEU A 111 25.01 4.07 -8.00
CA LEU A 111 24.00 4.95 -7.39
C LEU A 111 24.33 5.23 -5.93
N TYR A 112 24.75 4.20 -5.18
CA TYR A 112 25.16 4.37 -3.79
C TYR A 112 26.28 5.41 -3.67
N THR A 113 27.33 5.27 -4.49
CA THR A 113 28.52 6.14 -4.41
C THR A 113 28.22 7.57 -4.84
N ALA A 114 27.46 7.75 -5.92
CA ALA A 114 27.19 9.06 -6.50
C ALA A 114 26.11 9.86 -5.74
N ILE A 115 25.18 9.17 -5.07
CA ILE A 115 24.02 9.81 -4.42
C ILE A 115 24.17 9.77 -2.90
N ARG A 116 24.24 8.58 -2.32
CA ARG A 116 24.33 8.42 -0.85
C ARG A 116 25.71 8.80 -0.33
N GLY A 117 26.78 8.42 -1.03
CA GLY A 117 28.16 8.79 -0.68
C GLY A 117 28.40 10.30 -0.68
N GLN A 118 27.63 11.05 -1.47
CA GLN A 118 27.65 12.52 -1.51
C GLN A 118 26.64 13.18 -0.55
N GLY A 119 25.82 12.39 0.15
CA GLY A 119 24.83 12.88 1.11
C GLY A 119 23.58 13.52 0.49
N TYR A 120 23.27 13.27 -0.78
CA TYR A 120 22.12 13.87 -1.46
C TYR A 120 20.79 13.18 -1.10
N ALA A 121 20.81 11.87 -0.85
CA ALA A 121 19.68 11.08 -0.38
C ALA A 121 20.16 9.93 0.51
N TYR A 122 19.29 9.43 1.39
CA TYR A 122 19.61 8.27 2.23
C TYR A 122 19.72 6.99 1.40
N ASP A 123 18.84 6.82 0.42
CA ASP A 123 18.83 5.64 -0.44
C ASP A 123 18.39 5.98 -1.88
N ALA A 124 18.91 5.22 -2.84
CA ALA A 124 18.67 5.39 -4.27
C ALA A 124 18.63 4.04 -4.97
N THR A 125 17.44 3.60 -5.39
CA THR A 125 17.24 2.24 -5.90
C THR A 125 16.48 2.19 -7.21
N LEU A 126 16.75 1.16 -8.00
CA LEU A 126 16.04 0.78 -9.20
C LEU A 126 15.31 -0.53 -8.92
N HIS A 127 14.03 -0.58 -9.24
CA HIS A 127 13.25 -1.80 -9.07
C HIS A 127 12.24 -1.95 -10.21
N LEU A 128 11.94 -3.20 -10.54
CA LEU A 128 10.91 -3.56 -11.51
C LEU A 128 9.60 -3.83 -10.78
N SER A 129 8.62 -2.96 -10.97
CA SER A 129 7.26 -3.14 -10.49
C SER A 129 6.53 -4.12 -11.42
N LEU A 130 6.35 -5.37 -10.96
CA LEU A 130 5.79 -6.46 -11.78
C LEU A 130 4.34 -6.21 -12.22
N TRP A 131 3.56 -5.54 -11.37
CA TRP A 131 2.13 -5.28 -11.59
C TRP A 131 1.88 -4.18 -12.62
N THR A 132 2.67 -3.12 -12.57
CA THR A 132 2.57 -2.00 -13.52
C THR A 132 3.44 -2.23 -14.76
N GLY A 133 4.37 -3.20 -14.74
CA GLY A 133 5.34 -3.39 -15.81
C GLY A 133 6.18 -2.13 -15.99
N GLN A 134 6.57 -1.53 -14.87
CA GLN A 134 7.35 -0.30 -14.84
C GLN A 134 8.69 -0.56 -14.19
N LEU A 135 9.74 0.00 -14.79
CA LEU A 135 11.02 0.14 -14.15
C LEU A 135 11.02 1.49 -13.46
N SER A 136 11.27 1.50 -12.16
CA SER A 136 11.18 2.70 -11.32
C SER A 136 12.52 2.98 -10.65
N PHE A 137 12.90 4.23 -10.64
CA PHE A 137 13.99 4.80 -9.86
C PHE A 137 13.40 5.56 -8.67
N GLU A 138 13.86 5.25 -7.46
CA GLU A 138 13.37 5.83 -6.21
C GLU A 138 14.49 6.48 -5.40
N LEU A 139 14.20 7.65 -4.86
CA LEU A 139 15.01 8.36 -3.88
C LEU A 139 14.25 8.45 -2.56
N ASN A 140 14.84 7.87 -1.52
CA ASN A 140 14.30 7.93 -0.16
C ASN A 140 15.09 8.92 0.69
N ASP A 141 14.35 9.76 1.44
CA ASP A 141 14.89 10.77 2.35
C ASP A 141 15.97 11.66 1.71
N SER A 142 15.58 12.42 0.69
CA SER A 142 16.46 13.35 0.00
C SER A 142 16.36 14.78 0.53
N SER A 143 17.50 15.34 0.93
CA SER A 143 17.67 16.75 1.26
C SER A 143 17.95 17.61 0.02
N GLU A 144 18.54 17.00 -1.02
CA GLU A 144 18.97 17.63 -2.26
C GLU A 144 18.46 16.83 -3.49
N PRO A 145 17.13 16.73 -3.70
CA PRO A 145 16.56 15.82 -4.70
C PRO A 145 16.98 16.14 -6.13
N TYR A 146 17.23 17.42 -6.44
CA TYR A 146 17.74 17.80 -7.77
C TYR A 146 19.15 17.26 -8.03
N LYS A 147 20.06 17.35 -7.06
CA LYS A 147 21.45 16.85 -7.22
C LYS A 147 21.49 15.34 -7.31
N ALA A 148 20.69 14.65 -6.49
CA ALA A 148 20.53 13.20 -6.57
C ALA A 148 19.99 12.77 -7.94
N TYR A 149 19.00 13.51 -8.46
CA TYR A 149 18.44 13.27 -9.79
C TYR A 149 19.46 13.49 -10.92
N VAL A 150 20.23 14.58 -10.87
CA VAL A 150 21.31 14.85 -11.86
C VAL A 150 22.36 13.75 -11.80
N ALA A 151 22.79 13.33 -10.61
CA ALA A 151 23.74 12.24 -10.45
C ALA A 151 23.23 10.92 -11.07
N PHE A 152 21.93 10.63 -10.94
CA PHE A 152 21.32 9.48 -11.62
C PHE A 152 21.36 9.60 -13.14
N GLN A 153 20.98 10.76 -13.70
CA GLN A 153 21.03 11.00 -15.15
C GLN A 153 22.48 10.92 -15.68
N ASP A 154 23.45 11.48 -14.96
CA ASP A 154 24.88 11.42 -15.32
C ASP A 154 25.40 9.97 -15.36
N ILE A 155 24.95 9.11 -14.45
CA ILE A 155 25.28 7.68 -14.48
C ILE A 155 24.70 7.04 -15.74
N LEU A 156 23.43 7.29 -16.04
CA LEU A 156 22.81 6.75 -17.25
C LEU A 156 23.51 7.25 -18.51
N ASP A 157 23.95 8.50 -18.57
CA ASP A 157 24.68 9.05 -19.71
C ASP A 157 26.09 8.45 -19.85
N LYS A 158 26.79 8.21 -18.73
CA LYS A 158 28.11 7.52 -18.75
C LYS A 158 28.02 6.09 -19.26
N LEU A 159 26.94 5.37 -18.97
CA LEU A 159 26.72 4.00 -19.46
C LEU A 159 26.55 3.91 -21.00
N GLN A 160 26.43 5.03 -21.70
CA GLN A 160 26.48 5.07 -23.17
C GLN A 160 27.88 4.70 -23.67
N ASN A 161 28.93 5.17 -22.99
CA ASN A 161 30.32 4.90 -23.32
C ASN A 161 30.66 3.42 -23.02
N GLU A 162 31.30 2.73 -23.97
CA GLU A 162 31.61 1.30 -23.83
C GLU A 162 32.63 0.99 -22.72
N GLU A 163 33.60 1.88 -22.49
CA GLU A 163 34.61 1.71 -21.45
C GLU A 163 33.97 1.81 -20.05
N GLU A 164 33.15 2.84 -19.82
CA GLU A 164 32.41 2.99 -18.57
C GLU A 164 31.38 1.88 -18.37
N PHE A 165 30.69 1.46 -19.43
CA PHE A 165 29.77 0.32 -19.37
C PHE A 165 30.52 -0.97 -18.99
N GLY A 166 31.69 -1.21 -19.58
CA GLY A 166 32.55 -2.35 -19.26
C GLY A 166 33.08 -2.33 -17.83
N ARG A 167 33.32 -1.14 -17.26
CA ARG A 167 33.72 -0.96 -15.86
C ARG A 167 32.57 -1.23 -14.88
N VAL A 168 31.36 -0.77 -15.18
CA VAL A 168 30.18 -0.97 -14.32
C VAL A 168 29.65 -2.41 -14.42
N CYS A 169 29.73 -3.01 -15.61
CA CYS A 169 29.30 -4.37 -15.89
C CYS A 169 30.51 -5.30 -16.09
N GLY A 170 31.54 -5.17 -15.25
CA GLY A 170 32.69 -6.06 -15.23
C GLY A 170 32.32 -7.47 -14.72
N ASP A 171 33.18 -8.46 -14.96
CA ASP A 171 32.87 -9.86 -14.60
C ASP A 171 32.70 -10.04 -13.08
N PHE A 172 33.54 -9.37 -12.29
CA PHE A 172 33.45 -9.42 -10.84
C PHE A 172 32.16 -8.77 -10.31
N GLU A 173 31.81 -7.60 -10.85
CA GLU A 173 30.58 -6.88 -10.51
C GLU A 173 29.35 -7.71 -10.87
N LEU A 174 29.36 -8.36 -12.04
CA LEU A 174 28.29 -9.20 -12.53
C LEU A 174 28.07 -10.42 -11.64
N GLU A 175 29.12 -11.14 -11.26
CA GLU A 175 29.04 -12.28 -10.34
C GLU A 175 28.51 -11.84 -8.97
N THR A 176 28.97 -10.70 -8.46
CA THR A 176 28.49 -10.15 -7.19
C THR A 176 27.00 -9.82 -7.25
N ALA A 177 26.54 -9.22 -8.35
CA ALA A 177 25.13 -8.90 -8.54
C ALA A 177 24.27 -10.17 -8.68
N ARG A 178 24.74 -11.20 -9.39
CA ARG A 178 24.06 -12.51 -9.48
C ARG A 178 23.89 -13.13 -8.10
N ALA A 179 24.95 -13.13 -7.28
CA ALA A 179 24.89 -13.62 -5.91
C ALA A 179 23.90 -12.84 -5.05
N SER A 180 23.87 -11.50 -5.17
CA SER A 180 22.90 -10.65 -4.45
C SER A 180 21.45 -10.96 -4.86
N VAL A 181 21.18 -11.09 -6.16
CA VAL A 181 19.85 -11.46 -6.66
C VAL A 181 19.44 -12.84 -6.14
N ALA A 182 20.32 -13.84 -6.24
CA ALA A 182 20.06 -15.19 -5.73
C ALA A 182 19.80 -15.19 -4.21
N TYR A 183 20.60 -14.44 -3.44
CA TYR A 183 20.42 -14.29 -2.00
C TYR A 183 19.06 -13.63 -1.67
N LYS A 184 18.66 -12.59 -2.40
CA LYS A 184 17.34 -11.95 -2.22
C LYS A 184 16.19 -12.92 -2.47
N TYR A 185 16.30 -13.80 -3.49
CA TYR A 185 15.32 -14.86 -3.72
C TYR A 185 15.29 -15.88 -2.58
N ALA A 186 16.45 -16.33 -2.10
CA ALA A 186 16.55 -17.29 -1.00
C ALA A 186 16.01 -16.70 0.33
N CYS A 187 16.39 -15.47 0.67
CA CYS A 187 15.85 -14.75 1.83
C CYS A 187 14.36 -14.50 1.71
N GLY A 188 13.87 -14.21 0.51
CA GLY A 188 12.43 -14.08 0.24
C GLY A 188 11.64 -15.38 0.48
N ARG A 189 12.32 -16.52 0.65
CA ARG A 189 11.75 -17.85 0.90
C ARG A 189 12.20 -18.45 2.24
N SER A 190 12.90 -17.69 3.09
CA SER A 190 13.42 -18.20 4.37
C SER A 190 12.37 -18.34 5.47
N THR A 191 11.16 -17.84 5.23
CA THR A 191 10.01 -17.91 6.14
C THR A 191 8.83 -18.57 5.43
N GLY A 192 7.94 -19.24 6.19
CA GLY A 192 6.72 -19.81 5.62
C GLY A 192 5.87 -18.80 4.86
N VAL A 193 5.82 -17.56 5.35
CA VAL A 193 5.18 -16.39 4.71
C VAL A 193 5.86 -16.05 3.38
N GLY A 194 7.19 -16.00 3.38
CA GLY A 194 7.98 -15.73 2.18
C GLY A 194 7.79 -16.78 1.07
N ILE A 195 7.62 -18.06 1.45
CA ILE A 195 7.34 -19.16 0.52
C ILE A 195 5.98 -18.96 -0.16
N VAL A 196 4.91 -18.68 0.60
CA VAL A 196 3.56 -18.44 0.05
C VAL A 196 3.57 -17.24 -0.89
N GLY A 197 4.15 -16.11 -0.46
CA GLY A 197 4.26 -14.92 -1.28
C GLY A 197 5.09 -15.12 -2.55
N SER A 198 6.11 -15.99 -2.50
CA SER A 198 6.93 -16.34 -3.66
C SER A 198 6.19 -17.27 -4.62
N ALA A 199 5.45 -18.26 -4.13
CA ALA A 199 4.63 -19.14 -4.95
C ALA A 199 3.57 -18.35 -5.74
N LEU A 200 2.89 -17.40 -5.08
CA LEU A 200 1.93 -16.51 -5.74
C LEU A 200 2.59 -15.65 -6.83
N ARG A 201 3.77 -15.06 -6.55
CA ARG A 201 4.52 -14.29 -7.56
C ARG A 201 4.98 -15.18 -8.72
N ALA A 202 5.36 -16.42 -8.47
CA ALA A 202 5.76 -17.37 -9.49
C ALA A 202 4.58 -17.63 -10.46
N VAL A 203 3.40 -17.95 -9.90
CA VAL A 203 2.17 -18.14 -10.69
C VAL A 203 1.81 -16.90 -11.51
N LEU A 204 1.90 -15.71 -10.91
CA LEU A 204 1.63 -14.45 -11.61
C LEU A 204 2.61 -14.14 -12.74
N ARG A 205 3.86 -14.60 -12.61
CA ARG A 205 4.85 -14.49 -13.68
C ARG A 205 4.51 -15.45 -14.82
N GLY A 206 3.81 -16.55 -14.56
CA GLY A 206 3.43 -17.56 -15.54
C GLY A 206 4.06 -18.93 -15.30
N TYR A 207 4.74 -19.13 -14.17
CA TYR A 207 5.27 -20.45 -13.78
C TYR A 207 4.17 -21.30 -13.15
N ALA A 208 4.11 -22.58 -13.47
CA ALA A 208 3.19 -23.54 -12.89
C ALA A 208 3.55 -23.94 -11.45
N SER A 209 4.82 -23.78 -11.05
CA SER A 209 5.30 -24.08 -9.70
C SER A 209 6.54 -23.28 -9.29
N LEU A 210 6.92 -23.37 -8.01
CA LEU A 210 8.18 -22.80 -7.52
C LEU A 210 9.40 -23.52 -8.12
N GLU A 211 9.32 -24.83 -8.37
CA GLU A 211 10.39 -25.59 -9.01
C GLU A 211 10.62 -25.13 -10.46
N GLU A 212 9.55 -24.78 -11.19
CA GLU A 212 9.68 -24.22 -12.53
C GLU A 212 10.33 -22.84 -12.51
N GLU A 213 9.95 -21.98 -11.55
CA GLU A 213 10.61 -20.68 -11.34
C GLU A 213 12.10 -20.86 -10.98
N GLU A 214 12.44 -21.79 -10.09
CA GLU A 214 13.81 -22.13 -9.72
C GLU A 214 14.63 -22.64 -10.91
N ALA A 215 14.06 -23.52 -11.74
CA ALA A 215 14.71 -23.98 -12.96
C ALA A 215 14.99 -22.81 -13.91
N HIS A 216 14.06 -21.86 -14.02
CA HIS A 216 14.25 -20.68 -14.86
C HIS A 216 15.26 -19.68 -14.24
N GLN A 217 15.48 -19.66 -12.92
CA GLN A 217 16.54 -18.86 -12.30
C GLN A 217 17.94 -19.23 -12.80
N ALA A 218 18.15 -20.43 -13.39
CA ALA A 218 19.41 -20.77 -14.06
C ALA A 218 19.76 -19.79 -15.20
N VAL A 219 18.78 -19.09 -15.79
CA VAL A 219 19.00 -18.04 -16.80
C VAL A 219 19.77 -16.85 -16.22
N LEU A 220 19.64 -16.55 -14.92
CA LEU A 220 20.39 -15.48 -14.25
C LEU A 220 21.91 -15.60 -14.48
N TYR A 221 22.43 -16.83 -14.43
CA TYR A 221 23.85 -17.12 -14.62
C TYR A 221 24.30 -17.13 -16.09
N ARG A 222 23.34 -17.10 -17.02
CA ARG A 222 23.59 -17.07 -18.47
C ARG A 222 23.50 -15.68 -19.08
N VAL A 223 23.00 -14.69 -18.34
CA VAL A 223 22.88 -13.29 -18.80
C VAL A 223 24.26 -12.74 -19.15
N THR A 224 24.45 -12.28 -20.40
CA THR A 224 25.74 -11.75 -20.86
C THR A 224 25.82 -10.22 -20.76
N ARG A 225 27.00 -9.64 -20.99
CA ARG A 225 27.15 -8.17 -21.05
C ARG A 225 26.39 -7.56 -22.22
N GLU A 226 26.29 -8.27 -23.34
CA GLU A 226 25.50 -7.86 -24.50
C GLU A 226 24.01 -7.78 -24.15
N ASP A 227 23.49 -8.73 -23.36
CA ASP A 227 22.12 -8.66 -22.85
C ASP A 227 21.88 -7.44 -21.97
N LEU A 228 22.83 -7.13 -21.08
CA LEU A 228 22.76 -5.94 -20.22
C LEU A 228 22.79 -4.66 -21.06
N LYS A 229 23.65 -4.57 -22.08
CA LYS A 229 23.73 -3.39 -22.95
C LYS A 229 22.42 -3.20 -23.72
N ARG A 230 21.87 -4.29 -24.23
CA ARG A 230 20.59 -4.31 -24.96
C ARG A 230 19.42 -3.83 -24.09
N VAL A 231 19.31 -4.29 -22.83
CA VAL A 231 18.24 -3.82 -21.94
C VAL A 231 18.47 -2.41 -21.41
N TYR A 232 19.73 -1.99 -21.25
CA TYR A 232 20.09 -0.61 -20.95
C TYR A 232 19.56 0.35 -22.03
N GLU A 233 19.83 0.05 -23.30
CA GLU A 233 19.36 0.86 -24.45
C GLU A 233 17.84 0.83 -24.58
N LYS A 234 17.21 -0.32 -24.35
CA LYS A 234 15.76 -0.51 -24.52
C LYS A 234 14.92 0.10 -23.40
N TYR A 235 15.36 0.00 -22.14
CA TYR A 235 14.55 0.36 -20.97
C TYR A 235 15.16 1.48 -20.11
N PHE A 236 16.44 1.40 -19.76
CA PHE A 236 17.05 2.34 -18.81
C PHE A 236 17.26 3.72 -19.43
N ARG A 237 17.59 3.79 -20.73
CA ARG A 237 17.65 5.06 -21.46
C ARG A 237 16.35 5.86 -21.47
N ARG A 238 15.20 5.20 -21.31
CA ARG A 238 13.90 5.86 -21.25
C ARG A 238 13.76 6.79 -20.03
N PHE A 239 14.60 6.61 -19.01
CA PHE A 239 14.69 7.52 -17.87
C PHE A 239 15.29 8.87 -18.24
N CYS A 240 16.03 8.97 -19.34
CA CYS A 240 16.50 10.24 -19.87
C CYS A 240 15.45 10.90 -20.80
N ASP A 241 14.49 10.14 -21.33
CA ASP A 241 13.58 10.65 -22.37
C ASP A 241 12.24 11.17 -21.80
N ASN A 242 11.45 11.81 -22.67
CA ASN A 242 10.11 12.32 -22.30
C ASN A 242 9.06 11.22 -22.06
N SER A 243 9.43 9.93 -22.08
CA SER A 243 8.52 8.81 -21.80
C SER A 243 8.34 8.51 -20.31
N ARG A 244 9.13 9.15 -19.45
CA ARG A 244 9.10 8.94 -17.99
C ARG A 244 7.98 9.72 -17.31
N LEU A 245 7.49 9.17 -16.21
CA LEU A 245 6.76 9.90 -15.18
C LEU A 245 7.75 10.27 -14.08
N THR A 246 7.65 11.48 -13.52
CA THR A 246 8.40 11.86 -12.32
C THR A 246 7.45 12.47 -11.28
N ILE A 247 7.44 11.89 -10.09
CA ILE A 247 6.70 12.38 -8.94
C ILE A 247 7.70 12.74 -7.85
N ILE A 248 7.54 13.92 -7.26
CA ILE A 248 8.29 14.33 -6.09
C ILE A 248 7.35 14.72 -4.96
N THR A 249 7.49 14.09 -3.80
CA THR A 249 6.85 14.53 -2.56
C THR A 249 7.86 15.33 -1.75
N THR A 250 7.42 16.43 -1.16
CA THR A 250 8.35 17.38 -0.53
C THR A 250 7.68 18.14 0.62
N PRO A 251 8.44 18.67 1.60
CA PRO A 251 7.88 19.54 2.62
C PRO A 251 7.28 20.82 2.01
N PRO A 252 6.17 21.33 2.56
CA PRO A 252 5.55 22.54 2.04
C PRO A 252 6.40 23.80 2.27
N GLY A 253 6.05 24.89 1.57
CA GLY A 253 6.65 26.21 1.79
C GLY A 253 7.92 26.44 0.98
N LYS A 254 9.04 26.78 1.65
CA LYS A 254 10.27 27.22 0.97
C LYS A 254 10.91 26.11 0.12
N ALA A 255 10.79 24.85 0.54
CA ALA A 255 11.35 23.70 -0.18
C ALA A 255 10.72 23.54 -1.57
N VAL A 256 9.39 23.67 -1.68
CA VAL A 256 8.65 23.63 -2.96
C VAL A 256 9.21 24.63 -3.97
N LYS A 257 9.40 25.89 -3.55
CA LYS A 257 9.92 26.94 -4.44
C LYS A 257 11.34 26.65 -4.88
N ARG A 258 12.21 26.29 -3.93
CA ARG A 258 13.61 25.95 -4.18
C ARG A 258 13.73 24.80 -5.18
N ILE A 259 13.09 23.67 -4.92
CA ILE A 259 13.14 22.47 -5.76
C ILE A 259 12.60 22.77 -7.15
N ARG A 260 11.49 23.51 -7.26
CA ARG A 260 10.93 23.91 -8.56
C ARG A 260 11.92 24.75 -9.38
N GLU A 261 12.60 25.71 -8.75
CA GLU A 261 13.58 26.57 -9.43
C GLU A 261 14.81 25.77 -9.86
N GLU A 262 15.33 24.90 -8.99
CA GLU A 262 16.48 24.03 -9.29
C GLU A 262 16.19 23.14 -10.51
N PHE A 263 15.08 22.40 -10.50
CA PHE A 263 14.70 21.55 -11.63
C PHE A 263 14.31 22.33 -12.91
N ALA A 264 13.77 23.54 -12.79
CA ALA A 264 13.48 24.38 -13.95
C ALA A 264 14.76 24.97 -14.58
N SER A 265 15.83 25.15 -13.79
CA SER A 265 17.13 25.66 -14.23
C SER A 265 18.07 24.60 -14.81
N GLY A 266 17.68 23.32 -14.74
CA GLY A 266 18.45 22.22 -15.33
C GLY A 266 18.60 22.30 -16.84
N LEU A 267 19.60 21.60 -17.37
CA LEU A 267 19.90 21.51 -18.80
C LEU A 267 19.46 20.16 -19.38
N GLY A 268 18.94 20.18 -20.62
CA GLY A 268 18.52 18.97 -21.33
C GLY A 268 17.48 18.16 -20.56
N HIS A 269 17.78 16.87 -20.35
CA HIS A 269 16.90 15.93 -19.66
C HIS A 269 16.84 16.12 -18.14
N SER A 270 17.67 16.98 -17.56
CA SER A 270 17.56 17.36 -16.14
C SER A 270 16.52 18.46 -15.89
N CYS A 271 16.06 19.16 -16.95
CA CYS A 271 15.05 20.21 -16.85
C CYS A 271 13.64 19.61 -16.72
N LEU A 272 13.02 19.78 -15.55
CA LEU A 272 11.65 19.33 -15.29
C LEU A 272 10.77 20.48 -14.80
N LYS A 273 9.62 20.68 -15.45
CA LYS A 273 8.60 21.64 -15.01
C LYS A 273 7.52 20.92 -14.23
N PHE A 274 7.63 20.99 -12.90
CA PHE A 274 6.67 20.36 -12.01
C PHE A 274 5.36 21.12 -11.91
N ARG A 275 4.26 20.39 -12.10
CA ARG A 275 2.93 20.84 -11.70
C ARG A 275 2.71 20.49 -10.24
N GLU A 276 2.42 21.51 -9.43
CA GLU A 276 2.04 21.29 -8.03
C GLU A 276 0.59 20.85 -7.94
N ILE A 277 0.36 19.80 -7.16
CA ILE A 277 -0.96 19.27 -6.85
C ILE A 277 -1.12 19.34 -5.34
N LYS A 278 -2.24 19.90 -4.87
CA LYS A 278 -2.58 19.83 -3.45
C LYS A 278 -3.26 18.50 -3.17
N LEU A 279 -3.03 17.96 -1.97
CA LEU A 279 -3.69 16.73 -1.52
C LEU A 279 -5.24 16.83 -1.56
N GLN A 280 -5.79 18.04 -1.47
CA GLN A 280 -7.23 18.29 -1.58
C GLN A 280 -7.74 18.26 -3.03
N ASP A 281 -6.91 18.63 -4.00
CA ASP A 281 -7.26 18.62 -5.44
C ASP A 281 -7.32 17.19 -6.00
N LEU A 282 -6.64 16.27 -5.31
CA LEU A 282 -6.72 14.84 -5.48
C LEU A 282 -8.10 14.31 -5.02
N ALA A 283 -8.53 14.71 -3.82
CA ALA A 283 -9.86 14.38 -3.28
C ALA A 283 -11.04 15.04 -4.03
N ALA A 284 -10.87 16.25 -4.58
CA ALA A 284 -11.95 17.05 -5.20
C ALA A 284 -12.34 16.63 -6.64
N GLY A 285 -11.98 15.43 -7.07
CA GLY A 285 -12.43 14.84 -8.33
C GLY A 285 -13.94 14.59 -8.44
N SER A 286 -14.72 14.83 -7.37
CA SER A 286 -16.17 14.95 -7.42
C SER A 286 -16.59 16.42 -7.34
N THR A 287 -17.32 16.86 -8.36
CA THR A 287 -17.98 18.17 -8.50
C THR A 287 -17.10 19.34 -8.95
N GLY A 288 -17.36 19.79 -10.18
CA GLY A 288 -16.91 21.09 -10.64
C GLY A 288 -17.85 22.20 -10.16
N SER A 289 -17.30 23.34 -9.80
CA SER A 289 -17.70 24.70 -10.23
C SER A 289 -16.98 25.73 -9.36
N GLY A 290 -16.53 26.82 -9.99
CA GLY A 290 -15.70 27.82 -9.34
C GLY A 290 -16.45 28.85 -8.50
N SER A 291 -15.72 29.46 -7.56
CA SER A 291 -15.75 30.90 -7.22
C SER A 291 -14.59 31.13 -6.23
N GLY A 292 -13.75 32.16 -6.39
CA GLY A 292 -14.06 33.55 -6.02
C GLY A 292 -13.47 33.84 -4.63
N GLY A 293 -12.26 34.43 -4.58
CA GLY A 293 -11.42 34.42 -3.36
C GLY A 293 -11.65 35.53 -2.33
N SER A 294 -10.82 35.56 -1.29
CA SER A 294 -10.34 36.81 -0.66
C SER A 294 -9.16 36.58 0.31
N LYS A 295 -8.52 37.68 0.69
CA LYS A 295 -7.14 37.87 1.17
C LYS A 295 -7.03 38.16 2.68
N LYS A 296 -5.80 37.99 3.19
CA LYS A 296 -5.14 38.62 4.38
C LYS A 296 -5.55 38.09 5.78
N GLY A 297 -4.68 38.02 6.78
CA GLY A 297 -3.30 38.53 6.91
C GLY A 297 -2.64 38.17 8.26
N LYS A 298 -1.31 38.30 8.23
CA LYS A 298 -0.25 38.01 9.23
C LYS A 298 -0.45 38.56 10.66
N GLY A 299 0.13 37.85 11.64
CA GLY A 299 0.59 38.43 12.92
C GLY A 299 1.23 37.39 13.86
N LYS A 300 2.57 37.43 13.99
CA LYS A 300 3.44 36.78 15.02
C LYS A 300 4.11 37.97 15.79
N PRO A 301 5.02 37.82 16.78
CA PRO A 301 5.47 36.65 17.57
C PRO A 301 5.86 36.94 19.07
N GLY A 302 6.29 35.89 19.80
CA GLY A 302 7.41 35.92 20.77
C GLY A 302 7.01 36.09 22.26
N LYS A 303 7.75 35.60 23.28
CA LYS A 303 9.09 34.98 23.37
C LYS A 303 9.29 34.54 24.85
N SER A 304 10.04 33.44 25.08
CA SER A 304 11.03 33.16 26.17
C SER A 304 10.58 33.24 27.66
N SER A 305 11.03 32.45 28.63
CA SER A 305 12.23 31.61 28.85
C SER A 305 12.21 30.99 30.26
N ARG A 306 12.93 29.86 30.45
CA ARG A 306 13.82 29.49 31.61
C ARG A 306 13.19 29.32 33.01
N ASP A 307 13.61 28.43 33.92
CA ASP A 307 14.62 27.37 34.03
C ASP A 307 14.41 26.65 35.40
N SER A 308 15.19 25.59 35.67
CA SER A 308 15.39 24.84 36.94
C SER A 308 14.32 23.80 37.33
N GLY A 309 14.61 22.55 37.71
CA GLY A 309 15.85 21.81 37.96
C GLY A 309 15.67 20.91 39.19
N GLY A 310 15.71 19.57 39.06
CA GLY A 310 15.82 18.67 40.22
C GLY A 310 15.33 17.20 40.09
N ARG A 311 16.25 16.32 39.67
CA ARG A 311 16.55 14.92 40.10
C ARG A 311 15.46 13.81 40.14
N ASP A 312 15.54 12.96 39.11
CA ASP A 312 15.75 11.49 39.08
C ASP A 312 15.29 10.58 40.24
N VAL A 313 14.42 9.61 39.88
CA VAL A 313 14.57 8.19 40.27
C VAL A 313 14.21 7.32 39.05
N ALA A 314 15.20 6.58 38.53
CA ALA A 314 15.08 5.72 37.37
C ALA A 314 14.52 4.33 37.74
N GLY A 315 13.49 3.89 37.00
CA GLY A 315 13.01 2.52 36.94
C GLY A 315 12.70 2.17 35.48
N THR A 316 13.39 1.18 34.94
CA THR A 316 13.44 0.81 33.52
C THR A 316 12.10 0.30 32.98
N ALA A 317 11.37 1.13 32.25
CA ALA A 317 10.34 0.70 31.30
C ALA A 317 11.00 0.48 29.94
N ALA A 318 10.79 -0.70 29.35
CA ALA A 318 11.20 -0.99 27.98
C ALA A 318 10.51 0.01 27.03
N ALA A 319 11.30 0.92 26.46
CA ALA A 319 10.80 1.97 25.59
C ALA A 319 10.33 1.36 24.26
N PHE A 320 9.01 1.38 24.02
CA PHE A 320 8.46 1.30 22.68
C PHE A 320 9.08 2.42 21.82
N PRO A 321 9.38 2.19 20.53
CA PRO A 321 9.90 3.26 19.66
C PRO A 321 8.91 4.43 19.65
N ALA A 322 9.39 5.62 19.98
CA ALA A 322 8.57 6.82 20.05
C ALA A 322 7.88 7.08 18.69
N LEU A 323 6.55 7.04 18.69
CA LEU A 323 5.73 7.51 17.57
C LEU A 323 6.11 8.98 17.26
N ILE A 324 6.53 9.24 16.04
CA ILE A 324 6.86 10.59 15.56
C ILE A 324 5.59 11.44 15.64
N GLY A 325 5.58 12.43 16.54
CA GLY A 325 4.47 13.39 16.69
C GLY A 325 3.74 13.38 18.03
N THR A 326 4.14 12.57 19.01
CA THR A 326 3.53 12.60 20.35
C THR A 326 3.95 13.86 21.11
N LYS A 327 2.98 14.74 21.42
CA LYS A 327 3.17 15.86 22.35
C LYS A 327 2.70 15.43 23.73
N GLU A 328 3.62 15.33 24.66
CA GLU A 328 3.29 15.23 26.08
C GLU A 328 2.73 16.58 26.57
N LEU A 329 1.53 16.57 27.15
CA LEU A 329 0.89 17.77 27.70
C LEU A 329 1.30 17.91 29.16
N LYS A 330 2.04 18.96 29.51
CA LYS A 330 2.76 19.04 30.80
C LYS A 330 2.05 19.83 31.88
N ASP A 331 1.13 20.71 31.51
CA ASP A 331 0.39 21.54 32.45
C ASP A 331 -1.08 21.72 32.07
N SER A 332 -1.89 22.15 33.04
CA SER A 332 -3.34 22.30 32.87
C SER A 332 -3.71 23.30 31.76
N ARG A 333 -2.87 24.31 31.48
CA ARG A 333 -3.18 25.27 30.40
C ARG A 333 -2.98 24.64 29.04
N GLU A 334 -1.93 23.84 28.88
CA GLU A 334 -1.70 23.08 27.65
C GLU A 334 -2.80 22.05 27.40
N ILE A 335 -3.27 21.37 28.46
CA ILE A 335 -4.37 20.40 28.38
C ILE A 335 -5.66 21.10 27.95
N GLU A 336 -6.03 22.18 28.63
CA GLU A 336 -7.25 22.95 28.31
C GLU A 336 -7.18 23.52 26.90
N ALA A 337 -6.05 24.12 26.50
CA ALA A 337 -5.87 24.65 25.16
C ALA A 337 -5.95 23.55 24.08
N PHE A 338 -5.43 22.35 24.35
CA PHE A 338 -5.54 21.21 23.45
C PHE A 338 -6.99 20.74 23.33
N ILE A 339 -7.67 20.56 24.45
CA ILE A 339 -9.08 20.15 24.49
C ILE A 339 -9.94 21.16 23.75
N ASP A 340 -9.72 22.46 23.95
CA ASP A 340 -10.42 23.54 23.26
C ASP A 340 -10.11 23.62 21.76
N SER A 341 -8.94 23.13 21.34
CA SER A 341 -8.55 23.14 19.92
C SER A 341 -9.30 22.11 19.06
N VAL A 342 -10.05 21.18 19.67
CA VAL A 342 -10.77 20.12 18.98
C VAL A 342 -12.21 19.99 19.47
N ASP A 343 -13.11 19.62 18.57
CA ASP A 343 -14.52 19.40 18.88
C ASP A 343 -14.86 17.92 19.18
N THR A 344 -14.02 17.00 18.68
CA THR A 344 -14.32 15.57 18.68
C THR A 344 -13.05 14.75 18.90
N PHE A 345 -13.14 13.78 19.81
CA PHE A 345 -12.07 12.83 20.12
C PHE A 345 -12.42 11.48 19.51
N LEU A 346 -11.55 11.00 18.64
CA LEU A 346 -11.57 9.63 18.14
C LEU A 346 -10.56 8.83 18.96
N LEU A 347 -11.06 7.94 19.80
CA LEU A 347 -10.26 7.21 20.77
C LEU A 347 -10.16 5.75 20.35
N ASP A 348 -8.94 5.26 20.19
CA ASP A 348 -8.69 3.82 20.12
C ASP A 348 -9.10 3.15 21.44
N CYS A 349 -9.30 1.84 21.42
CA CYS A 349 -9.73 1.05 22.56
C CYS A 349 -8.58 0.25 23.19
N ASP A 350 -8.07 -0.75 22.49
CA ASP A 350 -7.05 -1.67 22.99
C ASP A 350 -5.69 -0.95 23.08
N GLY A 351 -5.14 -0.82 24.29
CA GLY A 351 -3.91 -0.05 24.54
C GLY A 351 -4.13 1.44 24.82
N VAL A 352 -5.38 1.92 24.81
CA VAL A 352 -5.73 3.32 25.12
C VAL A 352 -6.76 3.42 26.24
N ILE A 353 -7.91 2.75 26.10
CA ILE A 353 -8.96 2.71 27.14
C ILE A 353 -8.67 1.55 28.10
N TRP A 354 -8.21 0.41 27.58
CA TRP A 354 -7.95 -0.78 28.38
C TRP A 354 -6.82 -1.64 27.83
N ALA A 355 -6.31 -2.53 28.69
CA ALA A 355 -5.55 -3.71 28.31
C ALA A 355 -6.45 -4.95 28.47
N SER A 356 -6.90 -5.52 27.35
CA SER A 356 -7.89 -6.63 27.32
C SER A 356 -9.21 -6.29 28.03
N TYR A 357 -9.33 -6.55 29.33
CA TYR A 357 -10.55 -6.30 30.13
C TYR A 357 -10.27 -5.43 31.36
N VAL A 358 -9.11 -4.77 31.41
CA VAL A 358 -8.70 -3.91 32.52
C VAL A 358 -8.56 -2.48 32.00
N VAL A 359 -9.43 -1.59 32.48
CA VAL A 359 -9.41 -0.15 32.12
C VAL A 359 -8.16 0.50 32.71
N TYR A 360 -7.51 1.38 31.95
CA TYR A 360 -6.36 2.14 32.45
C TYR A 360 -6.79 3.22 33.45
N ASP A 361 -5.91 3.51 34.41
CA ASP A 361 -6.15 4.52 35.43
C ASP A 361 -6.45 5.89 34.81
N GLY A 362 -7.47 6.58 35.32
CA GLY A 362 -7.86 7.92 34.87
C GLY A 362 -8.72 7.97 33.59
N VAL A 363 -8.98 6.83 32.94
CA VAL A 363 -9.78 6.79 31.69
C VAL A 363 -11.21 7.23 31.93
N ALA A 364 -11.88 6.70 32.96
CA ALA A 364 -13.27 7.05 33.26
C ALA A 364 -13.41 8.56 33.52
N GLU A 365 -12.53 9.09 34.36
CA GLU A 365 -12.47 10.51 34.73
C GLU A 365 -12.17 11.39 33.52
N THR A 366 -11.28 10.93 32.62
CA THR A 366 -10.94 11.65 31.40
C THR A 366 -12.13 11.72 30.45
N LEU A 367 -12.84 10.61 30.24
CA LEU A 367 -14.01 10.56 29.37
C LEU A 367 -15.14 11.47 29.90
N ASP A 368 -15.40 11.43 31.21
CA ASP A 368 -16.40 12.29 31.85
C ASP A 368 -16.01 13.77 31.79
N TYR A 369 -14.73 14.07 31.97
CA TYR A 369 -14.22 15.43 31.85
C TYR A 369 -14.36 15.97 30.41
N LEU A 370 -14.00 15.19 29.39
CA LEU A 370 -14.20 15.57 27.99
C LEU A 370 -15.67 15.82 27.66
N ARG A 371 -16.57 14.97 28.16
CA ARG A 371 -18.03 15.17 28.01
C ARG A 371 -18.51 16.44 28.71
N SER A 372 -18.00 16.73 29.91
CA SER A 372 -18.34 17.95 30.65
C SER A 372 -17.91 19.22 29.91
N LYS A 373 -16.87 19.12 29.07
CA LYS A 373 -16.39 20.18 28.17
C LYS A 373 -17.15 20.24 26.84
N GLY A 374 -18.24 19.49 26.71
CA GLY A 374 -19.08 19.45 25.51
C GLY A 374 -18.41 18.77 24.31
N LYS A 375 -17.36 17.97 24.54
CA LYS A 375 -16.64 17.29 23.46
C LYS A 375 -17.39 16.03 23.06
N ARG A 376 -17.43 15.75 21.75
CA ARG A 376 -17.96 14.48 21.23
C ARG A 376 -16.87 13.41 21.32
N ILE A 377 -17.26 12.20 21.68
CA ILE A 377 -16.37 11.05 21.79
C ILE A 377 -16.84 9.97 20.81
N LEU A 378 -15.90 9.38 20.09
CA LEU A 378 -16.13 8.18 19.29
C LEU A 378 -15.02 7.18 19.59
N PHE A 379 -15.39 5.97 19.98
CA PHE A 379 -14.48 4.85 20.19
C PHE A 379 -14.29 4.12 18.86
N VAL A 380 -13.07 4.14 18.34
CA VAL A 380 -12.71 3.55 17.05
C VAL A 380 -11.83 2.34 17.29
N THR A 381 -12.26 1.15 16.90
CA THR A 381 -11.49 -0.09 17.16
C THR A 381 -11.40 -0.98 15.94
N ASN A 382 -10.21 -1.52 15.67
CA ASN A 382 -9.99 -2.51 14.63
C ASN A 382 -10.53 -3.91 14.99
N ASN A 383 -10.96 -4.11 16.23
CA ASN A 383 -11.45 -5.40 16.70
C ASN A 383 -12.87 -5.67 16.17
N SER A 384 -12.98 -6.69 15.31
CA SER A 384 -14.23 -7.08 14.65
C SER A 384 -15.01 -8.15 15.41
N THR A 385 -14.58 -8.53 16.63
CA THR A 385 -15.12 -9.72 17.30
C THR A 385 -16.53 -9.50 17.87
N LYS A 386 -16.90 -8.24 18.12
CA LYS A 386 -18.16 -7.85 18.78
C LYS A 386 -18.88 -6.79 17.96
N SER A 387 -20.21 -6.81 18.04
CA SER A 387 -21.08 -5.74 17.53
C SER A 387 -21.07 -4.54 18.48
N ARG A 388 -21.48 -3.38 18.01
CA ARG A 388 -21.61 -2.13 18.79
C ARG A 388 -22.51 -2.35 20.02
N PRO A 389 -23.68 -3.01 19.97
CA PRO A 389 -24.44 -3.31 21.18
C PRO A 389 -23.69 -4.21 22.18
N ALA A 390 -22.89 -5.16 21.68
CA ALA A 390 -22.04 -5.99 22.54
C ALA A 390 -20.88 -5.19 23.16
N TYR A 391 -20.30 -4.24 22.42
CA TYR A 391 -19.34 -3.28 22.98
C TYR A 391 -19.98 -2.37 24.03
N VAL A 392 -21.21 -1.86 23.83
CA VAL A 392 -21.91 -1.08 24.88
C VAL A 392 -21.98 -1.87 26.18
N LYS A 393 -22.35 -3.15 26.11
CA LYS A 393 -22.38 -4.03 27.29
C LYS A 393 -20.98 -4.22 27.90
N LEU A 394 -19.94 -4.33 27.08
CA LEU A 394 -18.56 -4.43 27.54
C LEU A 394 -18.13 -3.17 28.28
N PHE A 395 -18.30 -1.99 27.69
CA PHE A 395 -18.02 -0.70 28.35
C PHE A 395 -18.77 -0.57 29.68
N GLN A 396 -20.06 -0.90 29.70
CA GLN A 396 -20.86 -0.89 30.93
C GLN A 396 -20.30 -1.84 31.99
N SER A 397 -19.88 -3.05 31.62
CA SER A 397 -19.26 -4.00 32.54
C SER A 397 -17.91 -3.53 33.10
N LEU A 398 -17.25 -2.63 32.37
CA LEU A 398 -16.00 -1.99 32.76
C LEU A 398 -16.21 -0.66 33.51
N GLY A 399 -17.46 -0.31 33.85
CA GLY A 399 -17.78 0.92 34.58
C GLY A 399 -17.76 2.18 33.72
N LEU A 400 -17.76 2.05 32.39
CA LEU A 400 -17.72 3.16 31.45
C LEU A 400 -19.09 3.38 30.81
N ASN A 401 -19.58 4.62 30.87
CA ASN A 401 -20.78 5.02 30.16
C ASN A 401 -20.47 5.21 28.68
N THR A 402 -21.22 4.54 27.81
CA THR A 402 -21.15 4.69 26.36
C THR A 402 -22.51 4.37 25.72
N SER A 403 -22.73 4.87 24.52
CA SER A 403 -23.88 4.59 23.66
C SER A 403 -23.46 3.88 22.38
N VAL A 404 -24.42 3.27 21.67
CA VAL A 404 -24.13 2.56 20.41
C VAL A 404 -23.56 3.52 19.35
N ASP A 405 -24.03 4.77 19.35
CA ASP A 405 -23.61 5.81 18.40
C ASP A 405 -22.18 6.33 18.66
N GLU A 406 -21.65 6.07 19.86
CA GLU A 406 -20.27 6.41 20.23
C GLU A 406 -19.27 5.31 19.81
N ILE A 407 -19.70 4.22 19.16
CA ILE A 407 -18.82 3.08 18.85
C ILE A 407 -18.72 2.87 17.34
N PHE A 408 -17.49 2.87 16.84
CA PHE A 408 -17.15 2.63 15.45
C PHE A 408 -16.12 1.50 15.34
N SER A 409 -16.60 0.26 15.34
CA SER A 409 -15.75 -0.93 15.16
C SER A 409 -15.50 -1.22 13.68
N SER A 410 -14.43 -1.94 13.38
CA SER A 410 -14.11 -2.41 12.04
C SER A 410 -15.20 -3.31 11.43
N ALA A 411 -15.91 -4.10 12.24
CA ALA A 411 -17.07 -4.86 11.81
C ALA A 411 -18.20 -3.95 11.30
N TYR A 412 -18.51 -2.88 12.05
CA TYR A 412 -19.50 -1.89 11.64
C TYR A 412 -19.01 -1.11 10.41
N ALA A 413 -17.75 -0.70 10.38
CA ALA A 413 -17.16 -0.01 9.24
C ALA A 413 -17.31 -0.82 7.94
N ALA A 414 -17.04 -2.13 7.99
CA ALA A 414 -17.20 -3.02 6.84
C ALA A 414 -18.67 -3.14 6.40
N ALA A 415 -19.60 -3.33 7.34
CA ALA A 415 -21.03 -3.40 7.05
C ALA A 415 -21.57 -2.10 6.45
N TYR A 416 -21.20 -0.97 7.07
CA TYR A 416 -21.56 0.37 6.60
C TYR A 416 -21.02 0.64 5.20
N TYR A 417 -19.76 0.30 4.95
CA TYR A 417 -19.11 0.45 3.65
C TYR A 417 -19.79 -0.38 2.56
N LEU A 418 -20.11 -1.66 2.84
CA LEU A 418 -20.89 -2.50 1.92
C LEU A 418 -22.25 -1.88 1.60
N SER A 419 -22.97 -1.40 2.61
CA SER A 419 -24.32 -0.87 2.47
C SER A 419 -24.35 0.47 1.72
N HIS A 420 -23.48 1.41 2.12
CA HIS A 420 -23.57 2.81 1.73
C HIS A 420 -22.56 3.23 0.66
N ASN A 421 -21.40 2.58 0.57
CA ASN A 421 -20.35 2.93 -0.39
C ASN A 421 -20.35 2.01 -1.61
N LEU A 422 -20.46 0.70 -1.40
CA LEU A 422 -20.55 -0.28 -2.49
C LEU A 422 -21.98 -0.50 -2.99
N HIS A 423 -22.98 0.04 -2.27
CA HIS A 423 -24.40 -0.16 -2.58
C HIS A 423 -24.75 -1.64 -2.78
N PHE A 424 -24.24 -2.49 -1.88
CA PHE A 424 -24.35 -3.94 -1.97
C PHE A 424 -25.82 -4.38 -2.11
N PRO A 425 -26.17 -5.20 -3.13
CA PRO A 425 -27.56 -5.59 -3.37
C PRO A 425 -28.14 -6.33 -2.17
N LYS A 426 -29.26 -5.85 -1.62
CA LYS A 426 -29.94 -6.48 -0.47
C LYS A 426 -30.48 -7.89 -0.76
N SER A 427 -30.57 -8.28 -2.04
CA SER A 427 -30.90 -9.64 -2.48
C SER A 427 -29.71 -10.61 -2.40
N LYS A 428 -28.48 -10.10 -2.26
CA LYS A 428 -27.25 -10.90 -2.16
C LYS A 428 -26.85 -11.07 -0.68
N LYS A 429 -25.98 -12.04 -0.43
CA LYS A 429 -25.45 -12.40 0.89
C LYS A 429 -23.95 -12.16 0.96
N VAL A 430 -23.46 -11.94 2.17
CA VAL A 430 -22.03 -11.89 2.48
C VAL A 430 -21.61 -13.20 3.12
N TYR A 431 -20.63 -13.89 2.54
CA TYR A 431 -19.96 -15.00 3.19
C TYR A 431 -18.95 -14.47 4.21
N VAL A 432 -19.15 -14.82 5.47
CA VAL A 432 -18.35 -14.30 6.58
C VAL A 432 -17.34 -15.34 7.03
N ILE A 433 -16.11 -14.89 7.23
CA ILE A 433 -15.13 -15.57 8.08
C ILE A 433 -14.87 -14.61 9.22
N GLY A 434 -15.17 -15.00 10.46
CA GLY A 434 -15.19 -14.05 11.56
C GLY A 434 -16.11 -14.46 12.70
N MET A 435 -15.88 -13.83 13.85
CA MET A 435 -16.74 -13.98 15.03
C MET A 435 -18.13 -13.31 14.82
N ALA A 436 -19.05 -13.57 15.75
CA ALA A 436 -20.46 -13.14 15.67
C ALA A 436 -20.66 -11.65 15.39
N GLY A 437 -19.79 -10.78 15.92
CA GLY A 437 -19.90 -9.32 15.74
C GLY A 437 -19.99 -8.87 14.28
N VAL A 438 -19.32 -9.58 13.37
CA VAL A 438 -19.36 -9.26 11.94
C VAL A 438 -20.76 -9.51 11.36
N LYS A 439 -21.38 -10.65 11.67
CA LYS A 439 -22.73 -11.00 11.19
C LYS A 439 -23.79 -10.07 11.76
N ASP A 440 -23.66 -9.73 13.05
CA ASP A 440 -24.57 -8.80 13.74
C ASP A 440 -24.55 -7.41 13.10
N GLU A 441 -23.37 -6.87 12.77
CA GLU A 441 -23.26 -5.55 12.14
C GLU A 441 -23.79 -5.55 10.70
N LEU A 442 -23.52 -6.61 9.93
CA LEU A 442 -24.13 -6.79 8.61
C LEU A 442 -25.66 -6.80 8.70
N ALA A 443 -26.22 -7.52 9.67
CA ALA A 443 -27.66 -7.56 9.90
C ALA A 443 -28.23 -6.19 10.31
N SER A 444 -27.49 -5.40 11.09
CA SER A 444 -27.89 -4.03 11.48
C SER A 444 -28.02 -3.10 10.26
N GLU A 445 -27.23 -3.36 9.22
CA GLU A 445 -27.28 -2.67 7.93
C GLU A 445 -28.26 -3.33 6.94
N GLY A 446 -29.02 -4.34 7.37
CA GLY A 446 -29.97 -5.07 6.53
C GLY A 446 -29.32 -5.97 5.48
N ILE A 447 -28.08 -6.40 5.69
CA ILE A 447 -27.33 -7.27 4.79
C ILE A 447 -27.40 -8.72 5.30
N GLY A 448 -27.87 -9.63 4.45
CA GLY A 448 -27.87 -11.07 4.75
C GLY A 448 -26.44 -11.63 4.78
N SER A 449 -26.17 -12.58 5.68
CA SER A 449 -24.86 -13.24 5.79
C SER A 449 -24.97 -14.74 5.98
N VAL A 450 -23.94 -15.47 5.54
CA VAL A 450 -23.76 -16.92 5.70
C VAL A 450 -22.34 -17.22 6.18
N GLY A 451 -22.11 -18.42 6.72
CA GLY A 451 -20.81 -18.79 7.29
C GLY A 451 -20.58 -18.25 8.70
N GLY A 452 -19.34 -17.87 9.00
CA GLY A 452 -18.89 -17.50 10.34
C GLY A 452 -18.96 -18.71 11.28
N GLN A 453 -19.68 -18.56 12.38
CA GLN A 453 -19.85 -19.62 13.38
C GLN A 453 -20.56 -20.88 12.83
N ASP A 454 -21.36 -20.74 11.78
CA ASP A 454 -22.11 -21.86 11.17
C ASP A 454 -21.20 -22.86 10.45
N ASP A 455 -19.96 -22.47 10.13
CA ASP A 455 -18.94 -23.30 9.46
C ASP A 455 -17.76 -23.64 10.39
N ASN A 456 -17.95 -23.65 11.73
CA ASN A 456 -16.89 -23.97 12.69
C ASN A 456 -16.46 -25.45 12.68
N ASP A 457 -17.26 -26.34 12.09
CA ASP A 457 -16.93 -27.75 11.92
C ASP A 457 -15.77 -27.95 10.93
N ASN A 458 -14.90 -28.93 11.23
CA ASN A 458 -13.78 -29.29 10.37
C ASN A 458 -14.20 -30.34 9.34
N LEU A 459 -13.54 -30.34 8.19
CA LEU A 459 -13.57 -31.51 7.29
C LEU A 459 -12.72 -32.62 7.89
N GLU A 460 -13.13 -33.87 7.73
CA GLU A 460 -12.43 -35.03 8.30
C GLU A 460 -11.57 -35.75 7.26
N ASP A 461 -12.02 -35.78 6.00
CA ASP A 461 -11.33 -36.44 4.88
C ASP A 461 -11.25 -35.54 3.63
N MET A 462 -10.30 -35.85 2.72
CA MET A 462 -10.19 -35.18 1.42
C MET A 462 -11.44 -35.33 0.56
N ALA A 463 -12.19 -36.43 0.70
CA ALA A 463 -13.47 -36.61 0.03
C ALA A 463 -14.52 -35.56 0.44
N ASP A 464 -14.43 -35.02 1.66
CA ASP A 464 -15.36 -34.02 2.18
C ASP A 464 -15.21 -32.67 1.48
N ILE A 465 -14.09 -32.41 0.79
CA ILE A 465 -13.90 -31.22 -0.02
C ILE A 465 -15.00 -31.13 -1.09
N GLY A 466 -15.46 -32.27 -1.64
CA GLY A 466 -16.55 -32.32 -2.61
C GLY A 466 -17.93 -31.92 -2.06
N THR A 467 -18.06 -31.79 -0.73
CA THR A 467 -19.30 -31.31 -0.09
C THR A 467 -19.41 -29.79 -0.09
N ILE A 468 -18.30 -29.09 -0.34
CA ILE A 468 -18.27 -27.64 -0.46
C ILE A 468 -19.03 -27.23 -1.73
N LYS A 469 -20.13 -26.53 -1.53
CA LYS A 469 -20.97 -25.98 -2.60
C LYS A 469 -21.13 -24.50 -2.41
N ASP A 470 -20.98 -23.76 -3.50
CA ASP A 470 -21.18 -22.32 -3.52
C ASP A 470 -22.68 -22.01 -3.47
N ASP A 471 -23.04 -21.06 -2.60
CA ASP A 471 -24.33 -20.38 -2.66
C ASP A 471 -24.29 -19.27 -3.73
N PRO A 472 -25.08 -19.34 -4.82
CA PRO A 472 -25.08 -18.35 -5.89
C PRO A 472 -25.59 -16.95 -5.45
N ASP A 473 -26.21 -16.87 -4.27
CA ASP A 473 -26.63 -15.59 -3.69
C ASP A 473 -25.48 -14.87 -2.99
N VAL A 474 -24.33 -15.51 -2.77
CA VAL A 474 -23.16 -14.83 -2.20
C VAL A 474 -22.61 -13.84 -3.22
N GLY A 475 -22.50 -12.58 -2.81
CA GLY A 475 -21.95 -11.49 -3.62
C GLY A 475 -20.74 -10.80 -2.97
N ALA A 476 -20.40 -11.14 -1.74
CA ALA A 476 -19.18 -10.67 -1.10
C ALA A 476 -18.63 -11.71 -0.11
N VAL A 477 -17.32 -11.71 0.09
CA VAL A 477 -16.62 -12.38 1.19
C VAL A 477 -16.08 -11.31 2.13
N LEU A 478 -16.49 -11.35 3.40
CA LEU A 478 -16.00 -10.46 4.45
C LEU A 478 -15.24 -11.25 5.50
N VAL A 479 -13.99 -10.84 5.73
CA VAL A 479 -13.08 -11.48 6.66
C VAL A 479 -12.83 -10.58 7.87
N GLY A 480 -13.16 -11.09 9.04
CA GLY A 480 -12.78 -10.55 10.33
C GLY A 480 -12.00 -11.58 11.16
N PHE A 481 -11.57 -11.15 12.34
CA PHE A 481 -10.89 -12.04 13.29
C PHE A 481 -11.78 -13.24 13.65
N ASP A 482 -11.22 -14.45 13.63
CA ASP A 482 -11.92 -15.71 13.91
C ASP A 482 -11.02 -16.69 14.66
N LEU A 483 -11.41 -17.07 15.88
CA LEU A 483 -10.69 -18.06 16.68
C LEU A 483 -10.87 -19.50 16.17
N ASN A 484 -11.93 -19.75 15.39
CA ASN A 484 -12.29 -21.07 14.87
C ASN A 484 -12.08 -21.11 13.35
N ILE A 485 -11.04 -20.42 12.86
CA ILE A 485 -10.67 -20.51 11.45
C ILE A 485 -10.28 -21.96 11.11
N ASN A 486 -10.77 -22.46 9.98
CA ASN A 486 -10.51 -23.83 9.52
C ASN A 486 -10.42 -23.89 7.99
N TYR A 487 -10.05 -25.06 7.47
CA TYR A 487 -9.92 -25.28 6.03
C TYR A 487 -11.25 -25.10 5.29
N LYS A 488 -12.37 -25.55 5.87
CA LYS A 488 -13.71 -25.45 5.27
C LYS A 488 -14.06 -23.99 4.93
N LYS A 489 -13.84 -23.08 5.89
CA LYS A 489 -14.06 -21.64 5.71
C LYS A 489 -13.17 -21.07 4.61
N LEU A 490 -11.88 -21.38 4.66
CA LEU A 490 -10.90 -20.93 3.67
C LEU A 490 -11.24 -21.42 2.25
N ALA A 491 -11.62 -22.69 2.10
CA ALA A 491 -12.00 -23.29 0.83
C ALA A 491 -13.30 -22.70 0.28
N LYS A 492 -14.31 -22.44 1.14
CA LYS A 492 -15.54 -21.72 0.76
C LYS A 492 -15.24 -20.30 0.29
N ALA A 493 -14.46 -19.52 1.05
CA ALA A 493 -14.06 -18.19 0.61
C ALA A 493 -13.31 -18.23 -0.73
N PHE A 494 -12.38 -19.18 -0.90
CA PHE A 494 -11.62 -19.33 -2.15
C PHE A 494 -12.51 -19.66 -3.36
N THR A 495 -13.49 -20.55 -3.18
CA THR A 495 -14.43 -20.94 -4.25
C THR A 495 -15.34 -19.79 -4.64
N TYR A 496 -15.89 -19.05 -3.67
CA TYR A 496 -16.64 -17.81 -3.92
C TYR A 496 -15.81 -16.77 -4.69
N LEU A 497 -14.60 -16.47 -4.23
CA LEU A 497 -13.74 -15.46 -4.86
C LEU A 497 -13.31 -15.86 -6.28
N LYS A 498 -13.05 -17.15 -6.52
CA LYS A 498 -12.70 -17.67 -7.84
C LYS A 498 -13.79 -17.48 -8.90
N SER A 499 -15.06 -17.40 -8.49
CA SER A 499 -16.18 -17.20 -9.42
C SER A 499 -16.17 -15.82 -10.12
N GLY A 500 -15.41 -14.85 -9.61
CA GLY A 500 -15.14 -13.56 -10.26
C GLY A 500 -16.25 -12.51 -10.18
N GLU A 501 -17.37 -12.80 -9.51
CA GLU A 501 -18.52 -11.88 -9.33
C GLU A 501 -18.76 -11.52 -7.85
N VAL A 502 -17.74 -11.66 -6.99
CA VAL A 502 -17.85 -11.57 -5.53
C VAL A 502 -16.85 -10.55 -4.99
N GLU A 503 -17.33 -9.56 -4.24
CA GLU A 503 -16.50 -8.55 -3.57
C GLU A 503 -15.65 -9.16 -2.45
N PHE A 504 -14.44 -8.65 -2.20
CA PHE A 504 -13.60 -9.10 -1.09
C PHE A 504 -13.30 -7.96 -0.10
N LEU A 505 -13.56 -8.18 1.18
CA LEU A 505 -13.32 -7.20 2.23
C LEU A 505 -12.66 -7.86 3.44
N ALA A 506 -11.81 -7.09 4.12
CA ALA A 506 -11.26 -7.42 5.43
C ALA A 506 -11.58 -6.31 6.44
N THR A 507 -11.82 -6.67 7.69
CA THR A 507 -12.16 -5.68 8.73
C THR A 507 -10.93 -4.87 9.19
N ASN A 508 -9.74 -5.46 9.19
CA ASN A 508 -8.49 -4.77 9.50
C ASN A 508 -7.30 -5.51 8.88
N MET A 509 -6.11 -4.91 8.98
CA MET A 509 -4.86 -5.46 8.44
C MET A 509 -3.80 -5.71 9.52
N ASP A 510 -4.21 -5.80 10.78
CA ASP A 510 -3.28 -5.87 11.89
C ASP A 510 -2.56 -7.23 11.89
N MET A 511 -1.24 -7.20 11.83
CA MET A 511 -0.42 -8.41 11.76
C MET A 511 -0.35 -9.15 13.12
N ALA A 512 -0.62 -8.43 14.20
CA ALA A 512 -0.46 -8.91 15.55
C ALA A 512 -1.43 -8.22 16.51
N ASP A 513 -2.03 -9.00 17.41
CA ASP A 513 -2.99 -8.52 18.42
C ASP A 513 -2.42 -8.73 19.83
N PRO A 514 -2.40 -7.68 20.69
CA PRO A 514 -2.01 -7.82 22.08
C PRO A 514 -3.13 -8.45 22.93
N GLY A 515 -2.80 -9.43 23.76
CA GLY A 515 -3.74 -10.05 24.69
C GLY A 515 -3.05 -10.73 25.87
N GLY A 516 -3.58 -10.61 27.08
CA GLY A 516 -3.06 -11.34 28.26
C GLY A 516 -1.55 -11.12 28.54
N GLY A 517 -1.01 -9.96 28.19
CA GLY A 517 0.42 -9.63 28.32
C GLY A 517 1.34 -10.27 27.28
N ARG A 518 0.78 -10.87 26.22
CA ARG A 518 1.51 -11.45 25.08
C ARG A 518 0.99 -10.87 23.77
N ILE A 519 1.69 -11.17 22.68
CA ILE A 519 1.31 -10.80 21.32
C ILE A 519 0.91 -12.07 20.58
N TYR A 520 -0.24 -12.05 19.91
CA TYR A 520 -0.80 -13.15 19.13
C TYR A 520 -0.93 -12.79 17.65
N PRO A 521 -1.10 -13.77 16.75
CA PRO A 521 -1.43 -13.51 15.35
C PRO A 521 -2.69 -12.65 15.21
N GLY A 522 -2.56 -11.53 14.49
CA GLY A 522 -3.69 -10.71 14.09
C GLY A 522 -4.32 -11.18 12.78
N LEU A 523 -5.43 -10.56 12.39
CA LEU A 523 -6.17 -10.91 11.17
C LEU A 523 -5.30 -10.80 9.91
N GLY A 524 -4.47 -9.75 9.82
CA GLY A 524 -3.64 -9.50 8.64
C GLY A 524 -2.66 -10.64 8.35
N LEU A 525 -2.09 -11.23 9.40
CA LEU A 525 -1.17 -12.36 9.29
C LEU A 525 -1.87 -13.63 8.78
N VAL A 526 -3.11 -13.86 9.19
CA VAL A 526 -3.85 -15.07 8.86
C VAL A 526 -4.46 -14.99 7.45
N PHE A 527 -4.92 -13.80 7.05
CA PHE A 527 -5.81 -13.67 5.89
C PHE A 527 -5.31 -12.80 4.75
N LEU A 528 -4.60 -11.70 5.01
CA LEU A 528 -4.20 -10.77 3.94
C LEU A 528 -2.95 -11.23 3.18
N GLU A 529 -2.06 -11.99 3.81
CA GLU A 529 -0.99 -12.69 3.09
C GLU A 529 -1.56 -13.81 2.18
N SER A 530 -2.69 -14.41 2.58
CA SER A 530 -3.37 -15.51 1.87
C SER A 530 -4.32 -15.03 0.77
N PHE A 531 -5.03 -13.91 0.98
CA PHE A 531 -6.07 -13.37 0.09
C PHE A 531 -5.93 -11.87 -0.19
N GLY A 532 -5.20 -11.09 0.60
CA GLY A 532 -5.09 -9.62 0.50
C GLY A 532 -4.37 -9.09 -0.74
N LYS A 533 -3.95 -9.96 -1.65
CA LYS A 533 -3.59 -9.60 -3.03
C LYS A 533 -4.76 -9.72 -4.02
N TRP A 534 -5.98 -10.06 -3.56
CA TRP A 534 -7.20 -10.18 -4.37
C TRP A 534 -8.14 -8.96 -4.27
N SER A 535 -7.99 -8.02 -3.31
CA SER A 535 -8.92 -6.87 -3.13
C SER A 535 -8.44 -5.52 -3.65
N ASP A 536 -7.28 -5.42 -4.30
CA ASP A 536 -6.83 -4.16 -4.94
C ASP A 536 -7.04 -4.18 -6.47
N GLU A 537 -8.16 -4.74 -6.91
CA GLU A 537 -8.68 -4.75 -8.28
C GLU A 537 -10.14 -4.33 -8.31
#